data_AF-A0A7W1TDF6-F1
#
_entry.id   AF-A0A7W1TDF6-F1
#
_cell.length_a   1.000
_cell.length_b   1.000
_cell.length_c   1.000
_cell.angle_alpha   90.00
_cell.angle_beta   90.00
_cell.angle_gamma   90.00
#
_symmetry.space_group_name_H-M   'P 1'
#
loop_
_entity.id
_entity.type
_entity.pdbx_description
1 polymer ?
#
loop_
_entity_poly.entity_id
_entity_poly.type
_entity_poly.pdbx_seq_one_letter_code
_entity_poly.pdbx_strand_id
1 'polypeptide(L)'
;MRASDRMTSQQKEARRSMAATLAVSMNAALKAESVKKESETQAQKEKKKAIGRGEGGVGRIGPALLSNQGVEEAKLMRSWWLYTLGTIGLIVALGWLIGHHGARQQAIDGFTAVVEGKRNRPGERVLAIQERAWLTTMPPANVGVPAITDMPDVHHGAVHTVKLAGVRSELAALKGLTLIEPQRIWMPAKEAAKMLADWSAETKPEAFVAAQKAKGKTAVEHRALLARLEAGGVSSDDVAIIDLFLRGRGPNGTTDVLTRWQAGEVPDSMELSTFYGSAGTLIVEQGGQAYKTRTVPYSGVLLRFVGKDWPGEWRVLTLTTARN
;
A
#
# COMPACT_ATOMS: atom_id res chain seq x y z
N MET A 1 -38.01 -2.31 -8.74
CA MET A 1 -38.14 -3.31 -7.66
C MET A 1 -37.90 -4.69 -8.27
N ARG A 2 -36.82 -5.35 -7.83
CA ARG A 2 -36.51 -6.80 -7.86
C ARG A 2 -36.55 -7.57 -9.20
N ALA A 3 -35.36 -7.96 -9.66
CA ALA A 3 -35.15 -9.19 -10.44
C ALA A 3 -33.86 -9.87 -9.94
N SER A 4 -33.91 -10.39 -8.71
CA SER A 4 -33.00 -11.42 -8.21
C SER A 4 -33.65 -12.80 -8.43
N ASP A 5 -32.80 -13.81 -8.56
CA ASP A 5 -33.12 -15.25 -8.52
C ASP A 5 -33.63 -15.93 -9.79
N ARG A 6 -32.71 -16.17 -10.72
CA ARG A 6 -32.66 -17.45 -11.44
C ARG A 6 -31.22 -17.96 -11.54
N MET A 7 -30.70 -18.52 -10.44
CA MET A 7 -29.56 -19.44 -10.55
C MET A 7 -29.99 -20.62 -11.41
N THR A 8 -29.30 -20.83 -12.52
CA THR A 8 -29.56 -21.93 -13.45
C THR A 8 -29.33 -23.28 -12.74
N SER A 9 -30.10 -24.30 -13.10
CA SER A 9 -29.99 -25.66 -12.53
C SER A 9 -28.56 -26.20 -12.56
N GLN A 10 -27.82 -25.87 -13.63
CA GLN A 10 -26.40 -26.20 -13.79
C GLN A 10 -25.49 -25.59 -12.71
N GLN A 11 -25.77 -24.38 -12.22
CA GLN A 11 -24.97 -23.75 -11.15
C GLN A 11 -25.23 -24.40 -9.79
N LYS A 12 -26.47 -24.86 -9.54
CA LYS A 12 -26.79 -25.61 -8.32
C LYS A 12 -26.15 -26.99 -8.32
N GLU A 13 -26.11 -27.64 -9.48
CA GLU A 13 -25.49 -28.96 -9.64
C GLU A 13 -23.96 -28.90 -9.54
N ALA A 14 -23.33 -27.89 -10.15
CA ALA A 14 -21.89 -27.63 -10.01
C ALA A 14 -21.48 -27.31 -8.56
N ARG A 15 -22.32 -26.58 -7.81
CA ARG A 15 -22.07 -26.34 -6.37
C ARG A 15 -22.22 -27.61 -5.55
N ARG A 16 -23.18 -28.48 -5.87
CA ARG A 16 -23.35 -29.77 -5.19
C ARG A 16 -22.19 -30.72 -5.47
N SER A 17 -21.71 -30.78 -6.70
CA SER A 17 -20.54 -31.61 -7.04
C SER A 17 -19.26 -31.09 -6.37
N MET A 18 -19.02 -29.77 -6.39
CA MET A 18 -17.88 -29.19 -5.66
C MET A 18 -17.96 -29.40 -4.14
N ALA A 19 -19.14 -29.25 -3.54
CA ALA A 19 -19.33 -29.52 -2.12
C ALA A 19 -19.10 -31.00 -1.77
N ALA A 20 -19.51 -31.93 -2.64
CA ALA A 20 -19.22 -33.35 -2.47
C ALA A 20 -17.72 -33.64 -2.57
N THR A 21 -17.01 -33.05 -3.53
CA THR A 21 -15.55 -33.24 -3.68
C THR A 21 -14.77 -32.65 -2.50
N LEU A 22 -15.20 -31.49 -1.98
CA LEU A 22 -14.61 -30.88 -0.78
C LEU A 22 -14.89 -31.69 0.49
N ALA A 23 -16.07 -32.28 0.62
CA ALA A 23 -16.39 -33.16 1.75
C ALA A 23 -15.57 -34.45 1.73
N VAL A 24 -15.34 -35.03 0.54
CA VAL A 24 -14.50 -36.22 0.36
C VAL A 24 -13.04 -35.90 0.65
N SER A 25 -12.52 -34.77 0.17
CA SER A 25 -11.13 -34.36 0.44
C SER A 25 -10.90 -34.00 1.92
N MET A 26 -11.86 -33.33 2.58
CA MET A 26 -11.79 -33.09 4.03
C MET A 26 -11.84 -34.39 4.83
N ASN A 27 -12.70 -35.36 4.47
CA ASN A 27 -12.73 -36.66 5.15
C ASN A 27 -11.45 -37.47 4.93
N ALA A 28 -10.84 -37.39 3.74
CA ALA A 28 -9.55 -38.02 3.48
C ALA A 28 -8.42 -37.35 4.28
N ALA A 29 -8.41 -36.02 4.38
CA ALA A 29 -7.46 -35.27 5.19
C ALA A 29 -7.61 -35.55 6.69
N LEU A 30 -8.84 -35.59 7.22
CA LEU A 30 -9.11 -35.93 8.62
C LEU A 30 -8.71 -37.38 8.92
N LYS A 31 -8.94 -38.32 8.00
CA LYS A 31 -8.46 -39.70 8.15
C LYS A 31 -6.93 -39.76 8.16
N ALA A 32 -6.25 -39.06 7.26
CA ALA A 32 -4.79 -39.00 7.24
C ALA A 32 -4.21 -38.37 8.53
N GLU A 33 -4.86 -37.35 9.08
CA GLU A 33 -4.45 -36.73 10.34
C GLU A 33 -4.73 -37.64 11.55
N SER A 34 -5.83 -38.40 11.54
CA SER A 34 -6.15 -39.38 12.59
C SER A 34 -5.16 -40.56 12.61
N VAL A 35 -4.76 -41.07 11.43
CA VAL A 35 -3.77 -42.15 11.30
C VAL A 35 -2.37 -41.66 11.73
N LYS A 36 -2.06 -40.38 11.49
CA LYS A 36 -0.81 -39.77 11.95
C LYS A 36 -0.80 -39.57 13.48
N LYS A 37 -1.92 -39.13 14.07
CA LYS A 37 -2.06 -39.04 15.54
C LYS A 37 -2.03 -40.41 16.21
N GLU A 38 -2.66 -41.44 15.64
CA GLU A 38 -2.62 -42.80 16.21
C GLU A 38 -1.20 -43.40 16.16
N SER A 39 -0.47 -43.21 15.07
CA SER A 39 0.92 -43.69 14.95
C SER A 39 1.89 -42.91 15.86
N GLU A 40 1.72 -41.60 16.03
CA GLU A 40 2.48 -40.81 17.02
C GLU A 40 2.14 -41.21 18.47
N THR A 41 0.88 -41.54 18.77
CA THR A 41 0.47 -41.96 20.11
C THR A 41 0.96 -43.38 20.44
N GLN A 42 1.02 -44.28 19.46
CA GLN A 42 1.64 -45.61 19.63
C GLN A 42 3.16 -45.51 19.79
N ALA A 43 3.84 -44.70 18.98
CA ALA A 43 5.29 -44.47 19.10
C ALA A 43 5.67 -43.82 20.46
N GLN A 44 4.82 -42.95 21.01
CA GLN A 44 5.02 -42.39 22.35
C GLN A 44 4.73 -43.40 23.47
N LYS A 45 3.75 -44.30 23.31
CA LYS A 45 3.47 -45.38 24.28
C LYS A 45 4.58 -46.44 24.28
N GLU A 46 5.17 -46.76 23.13
CA GLU A 46 6.32 -47.65 23.05
C GLU A 46 7.60 -47.02 23.61
N LYS A 47 7.86 -45.73 23.34
CA LYS A 47 8.97 -45.00 23.98
C LYS A 47 8.81 -44.87 25.49
N LYS A 48 7.58 -44.68 26.01
CA LYS A 48 7.32 -44.69 27.46
C LYS A 48 7.45 -46.07 28.10
N LYS A 49 7.14 -47.17 27.38
CA LYS A 49 7.38 -48.55 27.87
C LYS A 49 8.86 -48.94 27.83
N ALA A 50 9.65 -48.42 26.89
CA ALA A 50 11.09 -48.67 26.81
C ALA A 50 11.90 -47.92 27.87
N ILE A 51 11.43 -46.74 28.32
CA ILE A 51 12.11 -45.95 29.37
C ILE A 51 11.72 -46.41 30.80
N GLY A 52 10.67 -47.24 30.94
CA GLY A 52 10.18 -47.77 32.22
C GLY A 52 10.84 -49.08 32.72
N ARG A 53 11.86 -49.60 32.03
CA ARG A 53 12.68 -50.76 32.47
C ARG A 53 14.13 -50.34 32.70
N GLY A 54 14.34 -49.29 33.49
CA GLY A 54 15.58 -49.10 34.22
C GLY A 54 15.43 -49.75 35.59
N GLU A 55 16.37 -50.60 35.97
CA GLU A 55 16.47 -51.24 37.28
C GLU A 55 16.62 -50.18 38.38
N GLY A 56 15.48 -49.63 38.84
CA GLY A 56 15.40 -48.72 39.97
C GLY A 56 15.24 -49.50 41.27
N GLY A 57 16.33 -50.11 41.74
CA GLY A 57 16.43 -50.51 43.14
C GLY A 57 16.22 -49.27 44.02
N VAL A 58 15.31 -49.36 44.98
CA VAL A 58 15.07 -48.35 46.03
C VAL A 58 16.25 -48.42 47.01
N GLY A 59 17.42 -47.97 46.54
CA GLY A 59 18.59 -47.73 47.36
C GLY A 59 18.54 -46.31 47.90
N ARG A 60 18.74 -46.17 49.21
CA ARG A 60 18.98 -44.91 49.90
C ARG A 60 19.82 -43.97 49.02
N ILE A 61 19.24 -42.86 48.59
CA ILE A 61 20.01 -41.74 48.04
C ILE A 61 20.81 -41.18 49.22
N GLY A 62 22.02 -41.70 49.42
CA GLY A 62 23.02 -41.03 50.25
C GLY A 62 23.30 -39.63 49.67
N PRO A 63 23.82 -38.69 50.47
CA PRO A 63 24.13 -37.35 49.98
C PRO A 63 24.98 -37.49 48.73
N ALA A 64 24.48 -36.98 47.61
CA ALA A 64 25.22 -36.98 46.36
C ALA A 64 26.51 -36.21 46.62
N LEU A 65 27.61 -36.94 46.80
CA LEU A 65 28.95 -36.39 46.72
C LEU A 65 29.07 -35.88 45.30
N LEU A 66 28.78 -34.59 45.12
CA LEU A 66 29.18 -33.82 43.95
C LEU A 66 30.70 -33.95 43.88
N SER A 67 31.18 -34.95 43.14
CA SER A 67 32.56 -34.93 42.68
C SER A 67 32.75 -33.59 41.97
N ASN A 68 33.89 -32.93 42.17
CA ASN A 68 34.19 -31.66 41.49
C ASN A 68 33.96 -31.76 39.96
N GLN A 69 34.06 -32.97 39.40
CA GLN A 69 33.72 -33.31 38.02
C GLN A 69 32.26 -33.01 37.63
N GLY A 70 31.27 -33.36 38.46
CA GLY A 70 29.86 -33.08 38.14
C GLY A 70 29.52 -31.59 38.13
N VAL A 71 30.22 -30.79 38.95
CA VAL A 71 30.08 -29.33 38.95
C VAL A 71 30.74 -28.71 37.71
N GLU A 72 31.87 -29.26 37.25
CA GLU A 72 32.52 -28.83 36.01
C GLU A 72 31.69 -29.20 34.77
N GLU A 73 31.13 -30.41 34.70
CA GLU A 73 30.22 -30.81 33.62
C GLU A 73 28.94 -29.98 33.59
N ALA A 74 28.34 -29.70 34.74
CA ALA A 74 27.16 -28.83 34.81
C ALA A 74 27.49 -27.39 34.37
N LYS A 75 28.67 -26.87 34.70
CA LYS A 75 29.15 -25.57 34.22
C LYS A 75 29.38 -25.58 32.72
N LEU A 76 30.01 -26.63 32.19
CA LEU A 76 30.30 -26.75 30.76
C LEU A 76 29.01 -26.91 29.94
N MET A 77 28.09 -27.75 30.41
CA MET A 77 26.78 -27.93 29.78
C MET A 77 25.94 -26.65 29.83
N ARG A 78 25.96 -25.92 30.96
CA ARG A 78 25.30 -24.62 31.08
C ARG A 78 25.92 -23.58 30.14
N SER A 79 27.24 -23.50 30.07
CA SER A 79 27.94 -22.60 29.14
C SER A 79 27.60 -22.96 27.69
N TRP A 80 27.59 -24.24 27.34
CA TRP A 80 27.22 -24.70 26.01
C TRP A 80 25.79 -24.32 25.64
N TRP A 81 24.81 -24.53 26.54
CA TRP A 81 23.43 -24.09 26.35
C TRP A 81 23.31 -22.58 26.19
N LEU A 82 24.06 -21.79 26.97
CA LEU A 82 24.08 -20.34 26.84
C LEU A 82 24.66 -19.89 25.49
N TYR A 83 25.73 -20.53 25.02
CA TYR A 83 26.29 -20.25 23.69
C TYR A 83 25.29 -20.60 22.59
N THR A 84 24.68 -21.79 22.64
CA THR A 84 23.69 -22.20 21.62
C THR A 84 22.48 -21.27 21.59
N LEU A 85 21.90 -20.93 22.74
CA LEU A 85 20.77 -20.00 22.81
C LEU A 85 21.17 -18.59 22.35
N GLY A 86 22.36 -18.14 22.72
CA GLY A 86 22.91 -16.86 22.26
C GLY A 86 23.08 -16.82 20.74
N THR A 87 23.63 -17.87 20.14
CA THR A 87 23.80 -17.98 18.67
C THR A 87 22.46 -18.03 17.95
N ILE A 88 21.49 -18.82 18.43
CA ILE A 88 20.14 -18.87 17.84
C ILE A 88 19.48 -17.50 17.92
N GLY A 89 19.54 -16.83 19.08
CA GLY A 89 19.01 -15.48 19.26
C GLY A 89 19.63 -14.48 18.29
N LEU A 90 20.96 -14.55 18.09
CA LEU A 90 21.68 -13.71 17.13
C LEU A 90 21.23 -13.96 15.68
N ILE A 91 21.09 -15.22 15.27
CA ILE A 91 20.64 -15.57 13.91
C ILE A 91 19.21 -15.07 13.67
N VAL A 92 18.31 -15.24 14.65
CA VAL A 92 16.93 -14.74 14.54
C VAL A 92 16.90 -13.22 14.49
N ALA A 93 17.70 -12.53 15.31
CA ALA A 93 17.80 -11.08 15.30
C ALA A 93 18.37 -10.54 13.97
N LEU A 94 19.41 -11.18 13.42
CA LEU A 94 19.97 -10.83 12.11
C LEU A 94 18.97 -11.10 10.99
N GLY A 95 18.31 -12.26 10.99
CA GLY A 95 17.27 -12.58 10.02
C GLY A 95 16.10 -11.60 10.07
N TRP A 96 15.72 -11.15 11.28
CA TRP A 96 14.71 -10.11 11.46
C TRP A 96 15.20 -8.75 10.95
N LEU A 97 16.42 -8.33 11.26
CA LEU A 97 17.00 -7.07 10.76
C LEU A 97 17.09 -7.03 9.23
N ILE A 98 17.46 -8.15 8.61
CA ILE A 98 17.56 -8.28 7.15
C ILE A 98 16.16 -8.33 6.51
N GLY A 99 15.20 -9.02 7.14
CA GLY A 99 13.84 -9.18 6.62
C GLY A 99 12.90 -8.02 6.93
N HIS A 100 13.24 -7.13 7.87
CA HIS A 100 12.40 -5.98 8.21
C HIS A 100 12.63 -4.85 7.20
N HIS A 101 12.07 -5.02 6.00
CA HIS A 101 11.95 -3.94 5.04
C HIS A 101 11.24 -2.76 5.70
N GLY A 102 11.88 -1.58 5.68
CA GLY A 102 11.26 -0.36 6.20
C GLY A 102 9.95 -0.06 5.47
N ALA A 103 9.04 0.67 6.12
CA ALA A 103 7.72 0.98 5.58
C ALA A 103 7.74 1.60 4.16
N ARG A 104 8.81 2.33 3.81
CA ARG A 104 9.02 2.88 2.46
C ARG A 104 9.36 1.82 1.42
N GLN A 105 10.14 0.81 1.78
CA GLN A 105 10.44 -0.31 0.89
C GLN A 105 9.19 -1.17 0.67
N GLN A 106 8.41 -1.42 1.72
CA GLN A 106 7.12 -2.13 1.61
C GLN A 106 6.15 -1.43 0.65
N ALA A 107 6.17 -0.09 0.59
CA ALA A 107 5.37 0.65 -0.37
C ALA A 107 5.82 0.43 -1.82
N ILE A 108 7.13 0.33 -2.06
CA ILE A 108 7.67 0.01 -3.39
C ILE A 108 7.32 -1.44 -3.74
N ASP A 109 7.56 -2.38 -2.83
CA ASP A 109 7.23 -3.80 -3.00
C ASP A 109 5.73 -3.98 -3.29
N GLY A 110 4.86 -3.24 -2.57
CA GLY A 110 3.42 -3.23 -2.79
C GLY A 110 3.04 -2.63 -4.15
N PHE A 111 3.71 -1.56 -4.58
CA PHE A 111 3.50 -0.95 -5.88
C PHE A 111 3.91 -1.90 -7.04
N THR A 112 5.05 -2.58 -6.92
CA THR A 112 5.60 -3.48 -7.95
C THR A 112 5.05 -4.91 -7.90
N ALA A 113 4.28 -5.26 -6.87
CA ALA A 113 3.73 -6.60 -6.64
C ALA A 113 3.08 -7.20 -7.90
N VAL A 114 3.14 -8.53 -8.03
CA VAL A 114 2.50 -9.21 -9.16
C VAL A 114 0.99 -8.89 -9.20
N VAL A 115 0.47 -8.51 -10.37
CA VAL A 115 -0.97 -8.36 -10.57
C VAL A 115 -1.54 -9.76 -10.76
N GLU A 116 -2.42 -10.19 -9.86
CA GLU A 116 -3.00 -11.53 -9.89
C GLU A 116 -4.37 -11.58 -10.58
N GLY A 117 -4.75 -12.79 -11.02
CA GLY A 117 -6.10 -13.10 -11.46
C GLY A 117 -6.53 -12.43 -12.75
N LYS A 118 -7.80 -12.01 -12.81
CA LYS A 118 -8.45 -11.52 -14.04
C LYS A 118 -7.84 -10.22 -14.59
N ARG A 119 -7.19 -9.42 -13.73
CA ARG A 119 -6.58 -8.14 -14.09
C ARG A 119 -5.19 -8.29 -14.70
N ASN A 120 -4.61 -9.48 -14.68
CA ASN A 120 -3.33 -9.77 -15.35
C ASN A 120 -3.52 -10.02 -16.86
N ARG A 121 -4.31 -9.18 -17.52
CA ARG A 121 -4.62 -9.26 -18.95
C ARG A 121 -4.20 -7.97 -19.65
N PRO A 122 -3.88 -8.03 -20.96
CA PRO A 122 -3.74 -6.85 -21.82
C PRO A 122 -4.81 -5.78 -21.52
N GLY A 123 -4.43 -4.51 -21.49
CA GLY A 123 -5.27 -3.37 -21.10
C GLY A 123 -5.50 -3.17 -19.58
N GLU A 124 -5.66 -4.23 -18.79
CA GLU A 124 -6.02 -4.10 -17.36
C GLU A 124 -4.82 -4.07 -16.41
N ARG A 125 -3.70 -4.72 -16.77
CA ARG A 125 -2.54 -4.85 -15.89
C ARG A 125 -1.87 -3.51 -15.58
N VAL A 126 -1.73 -2.66 -16.59
CA VAL A 126 -1.10 -1.32 -16.45
C VAL A 126 -1.93 -0.46 -15.51
N LEU A 127 -3.25 -0.43 -15.71
CA LEU A 127 -4.17 0.30 -14.86
C LEU A 127 -4.14 -0.25 -13.42
N ALA A 128 -4.13 -1.57 -13.24
CA ALA A 128 -4.06 -2.20 -11.92
C ALA A 128 -2.78 -1.82 -11.14
N ILE A 129 -1.64 -1.65 -11.82
CA ILE A 129 -0.41 -1.16 -11.21
C ILE A 129 -0.55 0.33 -10.86
N GLN A 130 -1.09 1.14 -11.79
CA GLN A 130 -1.30 2.58 -11.57
C GLN A 130 -2.24 2.89 -10.41
N GLU A 131 -3.27 2.08 -10.17
CA GLU A 131 -4.20 2.23 -9.06
C GLU A 131 -3.57 2.07 -7.67
N ARG A 132 -2.36 1.49 -7.58
CA ARG A 132 -1.60 1.38 -6.33
C ARG A 132 -0.92 2.68 -5.94
N ALA A 133 -0.70 3.59 -6.89
CA ALA A 133 -0.25 4.94 -6.60
C ALA A 133 -1.35 5.78 -5.92
N TRP A 134 -0.99 6.92 -5.34
CA TRP A 134 -1.96 7.89 -4.81
C TRP A 134 -2.88 8.45 -5.90
N LEU A 135 -2.33 8.63 -7.11
CA LEU A 135 -3.00 9.22 -8.26
C LEU A 135 -2.88 8.28 -9.46
N THR A 136 -3.99 8.00 -10.13
CA THR A 136 -4.01 7.20 -11.36
C THR A 136 -3.67 8.04 -12.58
N THR A 137 -3.99 9.34 -12.56
CA THR A 137 -3.57 10.28 -13.62
C THR A 137 -3.12 11.59 -13.01
N MET A 138 -2.05 12.14 -13.59
CA MET A 138 -1.48 13.44 -13.19
C MET A 138 -1.69 14.48 -14.30
N PRO A 139 -2.08 15.71 -13.97
CA PRO A 139 -2.12 16.82 -14.93
C PRO A 139 -0.70 17.19 -15.40
N PRO A 140 -0.54 17.93 -16.51
CA PRO A 140 -1.57 18.34 -17.48
C PRO A 140 -1.87 17.27 -18.54
N ALA A 141 -1.00 16.28 -18.69
CA ALA A 141 -1.13 15.26 -19.72
C ALA A 141 -2.16 14.15 -19.37
N ASN A 142 -2.66 14.15 -18.13
CA ASN A 142 -3.50 13.08 -17.56
C ASN A 142 -2.85 11.70 -17.72
N VAL A 143 -1.52 11.65 -17.59
CA VAL A 143 -0.74 10.43 -17.69
C VAL A 143 -0.54 9.88 -16.28
N GLY A 144 -0.80 8.59 -16.11
CA GLY A 144 -0.56 7.90 -14.86
C GLY A 144 0.91 7.66 -14.58
N VAL A 145 1.18 7.20 -13.36
CA VAL A 145 2.51 6.71 -12.96
C VAL A 145 2.93 5.58 -13.92
N PRO A 146 4.18 5.55 -14.44
CA PRO A 146 4.66 4.46 -15.27
C PRO A 146 4.47 3.10 -14.58
N ALA A 147 3.98 2.10 -15.31
CA ALA A 147 3.73 0.76 -14.76
C ALA A 147 5.04 -0.04 -14.69
N ILE A 148 5.74 0.08 -13.57
CA ILE A 148 6.97 -0.67 -13.28
C ILE A 148 6.62 -1.89 -12.41
N THR A 149 7.12 -3.06 -12.77
CA THR A 149 6.87 -4.32 -12.02
C THR A 149 8.06 -4.83 -11.24
N ASP A 150 9.22 -4.18 -11.38
CA ASP A 150 10.39 -4.50 -10.58
C ASP A 150 11.28 -3.26 -10.43
N MET A 151 11.78 -3.04 -9.24
CA MET A 151 12.58 -1.87 -8.84
C MET A 151 13.69 -2.35 -7.90
N PRO A 152 14.72 -3.03 -8.41
CA PRO A 152 15.91 -3.36 -7.64
C PRO A 152 16.65 -2.09 -7.20
N ASP A 153 17.41 -2.23 -6.10
CA ASP A 153 18.36 -1.24 -5.59
C ASP A 153 17.77 0.17 -5.38
N VAL A 154 16.56 0.24 -4.81
CA VAL A 154 15.90 1.53 -4.53
C VAL A 154 16.68 2.28 -3.46
N HIS A 155 17.14 3.47 -3.81
CA HIS A 155 17.69 4.41 -2.85
C HIS A 155 16.59 5.36 -2.37
N HIS A 156 16.38 5.41 -1.05
CA HIS A 156 15.41 6.31 -0.43
C HIS A 156 16.11 7.58 0.07
N GLY A 157 15.56 8.74 -0.28
CA GLY A 157 16.01 10.04 0.21
C GLY A 157 15.62 10.29 1.66
N ALA A 158 15.93 11.50 2.14
CA ALA A 158 15.48 11.97 3.44
C ALA A 158 13.96 12.17 3.45
N VAL A 159 13.36 12.03 4.64
CA VAL A 159 11.93 12.32 4.82
C VAL A 159 11.76 13.82 5.06
N HIS A 160 10.96 14.46 4.20
CA HIS A 160 10.52 15.84 4.33
C HIS A 160 9.09 15.87 4.88
N THR A 161 8.79 16.77 5.81
CA THR A 161 7.46 16.87 6.44
C THR A 161 6.80 18.20 6.11
N VAL A 162 5.63 18.12 5.49
CA VAL A 162 4.79 19.26 5.11
C VAL A 162 3.67 19.42 6.12
N LYS A 163 3.67 20.50 6.90
CA LYS A 163 2.59 20.80 7.84
C LYS A 163 1.38 21.38 7.10
N LEU A 164 0.20 20.83 7.32
CA LEU A 164 -1.03 21.24 6.61
C LEU A 164 -2.00 22.06 7.46
N ALA A 165 -1.70 22.27 8.74
CA ALA A 165 -2.56 23.04 9.64
C ALA A 165 -2.87 24.46 9.12
N GLY A 166 -1.87 25.15 8.55
CA GLY A 166 -2.00 26.53 8.05
C GLY A 166 -2.88 26.68 6.81
N VAL A 167 -3.15 25.60 6.09
CA VAL A 167 -3.91 25.62 4.83
C VAL A 167 -5.29 24.97 4.91
N ARG A 168 -5.69 24.51 6.10
CA ARG A 168 -6.98 23.81 6.30
C ARG A 168 -8.17 24.66 5.87
N SER A 169 -8.17 25.97 6.16
CA SER A 169 -9.25 26.89 5.78
C SER A 169 -9.34 27.07 4.26
N GLU A 170 -8.20 27.16 3.57
CA GLU A 170 -8.15 27.32 2.11
C GLU A 170 -8.63 26.07 1.38
N LEU A 171 -8.27 24.88 1.86
CA LEU A 171 -8.76 23.61 1.31
C LEU A 171 -10.26 23.43 1.57
N ALA A 172 -10.75 23.77 2.76
CA ALA A 172 -12.17 23.71 3.10
C ALA A 172 -13.01 24.71 2.26
N ALA A 173 -12.42 25.81 1.80
CA ALA A 173 -13.10 26.77 0.91
C ALA A 173 -13.45 26.18 -0.47
N LEU A 174 -12.90 25.01 -0.83
CA LEU A 174 -13.23 24.28 -2.06
C LEU A 174 -14.49 23.43 -1.94
N LYS A 175 -15.14 23.40 -0.78
CA LYS A 175 -16.34 22.59 -0.56
C LYS A 175 -17.42 22.88 -1.60
N GLY A 176 -17.85 21.84 -2.32
CA GLY A 176 -18.89 21.93 -3.35
C GLY A 176 -18.43 22.56 -4.67
N LEU A 177 -17.15 22.90 -4.79
CA LEU A 177 -16.55 23.38 -6.04
C LEU A 177 -15.89 22.24 -6.80
N THR A 178 -15.91 22.34 -8.12
CA THR A 178 -15.19 21.43 -9.01
C THR A 178 -14.26 22.25 -9.88
N LEU A 179 -13.04 21.78 -10.05
CA LEU A 179 -12.10 22.40 -10.95
C LEU A 179 -12.51 22.14 -12.40
N ILE A 180 -12.69 23.21 -13.16
CA ILE A 180 -12.94 23.15 -14.59
C ILE A 180 -11.64 23.40 -15.34
N GLU A 181 -11.22 22.39 -16.10
CA GLU A 181 -10.11 22.46 -17.05
C GLU A 181 -10.67 22.72 -18.46
N PRO A 182 -9.98 23.48 -19.34
CA PRO A 182 -8.62 24.03 -19.19
C PRO A 182 -8.54 25.39 -18.48
N GLN A 183 -9.67 26.02 -18.11
CA GLN A 183 -9.69 27.40 -17.59
C GLN A 183 -9.05 27.54 -16.19
N ARG A 184 -8.86 26.44 -15.47
CA ARG A 184 -8.31 26.39 -14.10
C ARG A 184 -9.10 27.25 -13.10
N ILE A 185 -10.42 27.06 -13.10
CA ILE A 185 -11.34 27.78 -12.22
C ILE A 185 -12.17 26.77 -11.44
N TRP A 186 -12.25 26.98 -10.13
CA TRP A 186 -13.14 26.26 -9.24
C TRP A 186 -14.51 26.91 -9.22
N MET A 187 -15.55 26.15 -9.55
CA MET A 187 -16.93 26.61 -9.56
C MET A 187 -17.91 25.47 -9.22
N PRO A 188 -19.14 25.77 -8.79
CA PRO A 188 -20.15 24.74 -8.54
C PRO A 188 -20.47 23.95 -9.81
N ALA A 189 -20.38 22.62 -9.75
CA ALA A 189 -20.58 21.76 -10.92
C ALA A 189 -21.93 21.99 -11.63
N LYS A 190 -22.99 22.27 -10.86
CA LYS A 190 -24.35 22.53 -11.38
C LYS A 190 -24.46 23.85 -12.16
N GLU A 191 -23.60 24.82 -11.87
CA GLU A 191 -23.64 26.15 -12.48
C GLU A 191 -22.56 26.36 -13.53
N ALA A 192 -21.59 25.44 -13.61
CA ALA A 192 -20.43 25.55 -14.47
C ALA A 192 -20.78 25.87 -15.93
N ALA A 193 -21.73 25.12 -16.52
CA ALA A 193 -22.14 25.34 -17.91
C ALA A 193 -22.73 26.75 -18.14
N LYS A 194 -23.52 27.27 -17.19
CA LYS A 194 -24.12 28.61 -17.28
C LYS A 194 -23.08 29.71 -17.06
N MET A 195 -22.13 29.49 -16.15
CA MET A 195 -21.06 30.44 -15.89
C MET A 195 -20.10 30.52 -17.09
N LEU A 196 -19.74 29.38 -17.68
CA LEU A 196 -18.86 29.32 -18.84
C LEU A 196 -19.50 29.86 -20.13
N ALA A 197 -20.83 29.98 -20.20
CA ALA A 197 -21.47 30.68 -21.32
C ALA A 197 -21.07 32.16 -21.40
N ASP A 198 -20.70 32.76 -20.26
CA ASP A 198 -20.17 34.13 -20.20
C ASP A 198 -18.67 34.20 -20.55
N TRP A 199 -18.00 33.06 -20.79
CA TRP A 199 -16.56 33.00 -21.02
C TRP A 199 -16.20 33.33 -22.47
N SER A 200 -15.24 34.23 -22.68
CA SER A 200 -14.59 34.44 -23.98
C SER A 200 -13.13 34.03 -23.93
N ALA A 201 -12.57 33.58 -25.05
CA ALA A 201 -11.16 33.15 -25.14
C ALA A 201 -10.15 34.25 -24.76
N GLU A 202 -10.55 35.52 -24.88
CA GLU A 202 -9.73 36.69 -24.54
C GLU A 202 -9.80 37.08 -23.06
N THR A 203 -10.81 36.56 -22.33
CA THR A 203 -11.00 36.91 -20.91
C THR A 203 -9.97 36.20 -20.04
N LYS A 204 -9.22 36.96 -19.25
CA LYS A 204 -8.31 36.41 -18.24
C LYS A 204 -9.10 35.72 -17.11
N PRO A 205 -8.64 34.57 -16.56
CA PRO A 205 -9.31 33.87 -15.47
C PRO A 205 -9.66 34.74 -14.26
N GLU A 206 -8.73 35.60 -13.84
CA GLU A 206 -8.91 36.57 -12.76
C GLU A 206 -10.09 37.51 -12.99
N ALA A 207 -10.19 38.08 -14.20
CA ALA A 207 -11.24 39.01 -14.59
C ALA A 207 -12.61 38.31 -14.65
N PHE A 208 -12.65 37.08 -15.15
CA PHE A 208 -13.86 36.26 -15.16
C PHE A 208 -14.34 35.95 -13.74
N VAL A 209 -13.43 35.55 -12.85
CA VAL A 209 -13.78 35.27 -11.44
C VAL A 209 -14.30 36.53 -10.75
N ALA A 210 -13.69 37.69 -10.98
CA ALA A 210 -14.19 38.96 -10.46
C ALA A 210 -15.61 39.30 -10.98
N ALA A 211 -15.86 39.10 -12.28
CA ALA A 211 -17.18 39.31 -12.87
C ALA A 211 -18.25 38.36 -12.31
N GLN A 212 -17.92 37.08 -12.12
CA GLN A 212 -18.86 36.11 -11.53
C GLN A 212 -19.12 36.41 -10.04
N LYS A 213 -18.11 36.86 -9.29
CA LYS A 213 -18.28 37.32 -7.90
C LYS A 213 -19.18 38.56 -7.83
N ALA A 214 -19.05 39.51 -8.75
CA ALA A 214 -19.93 40.67 -8.84
C ALA A 214 -21.40 40.28 -9.12
N LYS A 215 -21.62 39.15 -9.81
CA LYS A 215 -22.95 38.53 -10.01
C LYS A 215 -23.42 37.67 -8.82
N GLY A 216 -22.70 37.69 -7.69
CA GLY A 216 -23.01 36.90 -6.49
C GLY A 216 -22.70 35.40 -6.60
N LYS A 217 -21.99 34.95 -7.65
CA LYS A 217 -21.65 33.53 -7.82
C LYS A 217 -20.31 33.19 -7.20
N THR A 218 -20.19 31.97 -6.71
CA THR A 218 -18.93 31.46 -6.15
C THR A 218 -18.01 30.98 -7.26
N ALA A 219 -16.88 31.65 -7.42
CA ALA A 219 -15.79 31.21 -8.28
C ALA A 219 -14.46 31.50 -7.61
N VAL A 220 -13.51 30.58 -7.76
CA VAL A 220 -12.14 30.73 -7.25
C VAL A 220 -11.17 30.40 -8.36
N GLU A 221 -10.27 31.33 -8.67
CA GLU A 221 -9.18 31.06 -9.58
C GLU A 221 -8.18 30.10 -8.92
N HIS A 222 -7.76 29.08 -9.65
CA HIS A 222 -6.86 28.07 -9.12
C HIS A 222 -5.47 28.64 -8.77
N ARG A 223 -4.90 29.56 -9.57
CA ARG A 223 -3.60 30.18 -9.24
C ARG A 223 -3.67 31.01 -7.95
N ALA A 224 -4.74 31.78 -7.76
CA ALA A 224 -4.98 32.53 -6.53
C ALA A 224 -5.21 31.62 -5.30
N LEU A 225 -5.72 30.40 -5.49
CA LEU A 225 -5.75 29.39 -4.43
C LEU A 225 -4.33 28.95 -4.06
N LEU A 226 -3.50 28.56 -5.03
CA LEU A 226 -2.12 28.12 -4.77
C LEU A 226 -1.30 29.20 -4.05
N ALA A 227 -1.42 30.47 -4.47
CA ALA A 227 -0.78 31.59 -3.79
C ALA A 227 -1.24 31.77 -2.33
N ARG A 228 -2.50 31.45 -2.01
CA ARG A 228 -3.00 31.46 -0.62
C ARG A 228 -2.46 30.29 0.20
N LEU A 229 -2.22 29.13 -0.42
CA LEU A 229 -1.55 28.01 0.24
C LEU A 229 -0.10 28.37 0.61
N GLU A 230 0.62 29.04 -0.30
CA GLU A 230 1.97 29.53 -0.03
C GLU A 230 1.97 30.57 1.11
N ALA A 231 1.02 31.53 1.07
CA ALA A 231 0.84 32.51 2.15
C ALA A 231 0.46 31.87 3.50
N GLY A 232 -0.14 30.67 3.48
CA GLY A 232 -0.43 29.84 4.65
C GLY A 232 0.78 29.12 5.25
N GLY A 233 1.98 29.36 4.71
CA GLY A 233 3.25 28.82 5.24
C GLY A 233 3.71 27.51 4.59
N VAL A 234 3.13 27.11 3.46
CA VAL A 234 3.56 25.94 2.67
C VAL A 234 4.59 26.38 1.64
N SER A 235 5.68 25.62 1.47
CA SER A 235 6.70 25.96 0.47
C SER A 235 6.16 25.79 -0.96
N SER A 236 6.76 26.47 -1.94
CA SER A 236 6.31 26.37 -3.34
C SER A 236 6.38 24.94 -3.89
N ASP A 237 7.44 24.20 -3.53
CA ASP A 237 7.59 22.78 -3.90
C ASP A 237 6.49 21.91 -3.28
N ASP A 238 6.13 22.16 -2.02
CA ASP A 238 5.06 21.44 -1.35
C ASP A 238 3.67 21.82 -1.87
N VAL A 239 3.47 23.07 -2.29
CA VAL A 239 2.25 23.51 -2.98
C VAL A 239 2.09 22.80 -4.32
N ALA A 240 3.18 22.53 -5.04
CA ALA A 240 3.12 21.71 -6.25
C ALA A 240 2.64 20.28 -5.96
N ILE A 241 3.02 19.69 -4.82
CA ILE A 241 2.51 18.39 -4.37
C ILE A 241 1.00 18.45 -4.05
N ILE A 242 0.55 19.52 -3.38
CA ILE A 242 -0.88 19.74 -3.13
C ILE A 242 -1.64 19.91 -4.45
N ASP A 243 -1.08 20.66 -5.41
CA ASP A 243 -1.67 20.84 -6.75
C ASP A 243 -1.91 19.50 -7.45
N LEU A 244 -0.98 18.56 -7.34
CA LEU A 244 -1.16 17.21 -7.89
C LEU A 244 -2.42 16.52 -7.36
N PHE A 245 -2.76 16.67 -6.07
CA PHE A 245 -3.99 16.10 -5.52
C PHE A 245 -5.24 16.88 -5.89
N LEU A 246 -5.14 18.20 -6.02
CA LEU A 246 -6.24 19.07 -6.41
C LEU A 246 -6.71 18.81 -7.85
N ARG A 247 -5.78 18.41 -8.72
CA ARG A 247 -6.00 18.25 -10.16
C ARG A 247 -5.94 16.80 -10.65
N GLY A 248 -5.20 15.96 -9.94
CA GLY A 248 -5.05 14.54 -10.24
C GLY A 248 -6.35 13.78 -10.04
N ARG A 249 -6.38 12.57 -10.58
CA ARG A 249 -7.55 11.67 -10.50
C ARG A 249 -7.17 10.40 -9.76
N GLY A 250 -8.12 9.87 -9.01
CA GLY A 250 -8.07 8.51 -8.49
C GLY A 250 -8.72 7.52 -9.46
N PRO A 251 -8.79 6.23 -9.09
CA PRO A 251 -9.37 5.17 -9.93
C PRO A 251 -10.81 5.48 -10.39
N ASN A 252 -11.59 6.17 -9.55
CA ASN A 252 -12.98 6.53 -9.82
C ASN A 252 -13.15 7.93 -10.42
N GLY A 253 -12.09 8.55 -10.95
CA GLY A 253 -12.14 9.89 -11.53
C GLY A 253 -12.15 11.03 -10.51
N THR A 254 -12.17 10.75 -9.21
CA THR A 254 -11.91 11.73 -8.13
C THR A 254 -10.93 11.10 -7.14
N THR A 255 -10.08 11.91 -6.53
CA THR A 255 -9.20 11.40 -5.46
C THR A 255 -9.98 11.41 -4.15
N ASP A 256 -9.88 10.33 -3.38
CA ASP A 256 -10.48 10.26 -2.03
C ASP A 256 -9.89 11.38 -1.15
N VAL A 257 -8.62 11.73 -1.37
CA VAL A 257 -7.92 12.83 -0.72
C VAL A 257 -8.61 14.17 -0.95
N LEU A 258 -8.89 14.56 -2.20
CA LEU A 258 -9.57 15.82 -2.51
C LEU A 258 -10.98 15.85 -1.90
N THR A 259 -11.70 14.72 -1.97
CA THR A 259 -13.05 14.62 -1.40
C THR A 259 -13.03 14.88 0.11
N ARG A 260 -12.04 14.33 0.82
CA ARG A 260 -11.84 14.57 2.26
C ARG A 260 -11.43 16.01 2.56
N TRP A 261 -10.52 16.58 1.77
CA TRP A 261 -10.11 17.99 1.92
C TRP A 261 -11.29 18.95 1.73
N GLN A 262 -12.16 18.69 0.75
CA GLN A 262 -13.40 19.45 0.54
C GLN A 262 -14.42 19.27 1.67
N ALA A 263 -14.37 18.15 2.39
CA ALA A 263 -15.16 17.95 3.61
C ALA A 263 -14.57 18.67 4.83
N GLY A 264 -13.38 19.28 4.71
CA GLY A 264 -12.64 19.91 5.80
C GLY A 264 -11.80 18.92 6.62
N GLU A 265 -11.78 17.65 6.23
CA GLU A 265 -10.88 16.65 6.77
C GLU A 265 -9.52 16.84 6.12
N VAL A 266 -8.60 17.52 6.82
CA VAL A 266 -7.22 17.76 6.36
C VAL A 266 -6.28 17.09 7.36
N PRO A 267 -5.30 16.28 6.90
CA PRO A 267 -4.34 15.63 7.79
C PRO A 267 -3.50 16.68 8.53
N ASP A 268 -2.81 16.26 9.59
CA ASP A 268 -1.94 17.16 10.35
C ASP A 268 -0.69 17.51 9.51
N SER A 269 -0.13 16.51 8.83
CA SER A 269 0.98 16.67 7.89
C SER A 269 0.98 15.63 6.77
N MET A 270 1.80 15.90 5.76
CA MET A 270 2.25 14.91 4.78
C MET A 270 3.73 14.65 4.99
N GLU A 271 4.15 13.41 4.85
CA GLU A 271 5.56 13.07 4.76
C GLU A 271 5.89 12.61 3.36
N LEU A 272 6.99 13.13 2.83
CA LEU A 272 7.49 12.92 1.49
C LEU A 272 8.87 12.27 1.57
N SER A 273 9.14 11.29 0.72
CA SER A 273 10.47 10.71 0.57
C SER A 273 10.73 10.53 -0.90
N THR A 274 11.78 11.16 -1.42
CA THR A 274 12.24 10.86 -2.77
C THR A 274 12.79 9.45 -2.83
N PHE A 275 12.74 8.84 -4.00
CA PHE A 275 13.43 7.58 -4.27
C PHE A 275 13.92 7.53 -5.70
N TYR A 276 14.97 6.76 -5.96
CA TYR A 276 15.53 6.58 -7.30
C TYR A 276 16.26 5.24 -7.43
N GLY A 277 16.48 4.82 -8.68
CA GLY A 277 17.27 3.64 -9.02
C GLY A 277 17.61 3.60 -10.50
N SER A 278 18.56 2.75 -10.86
CA SER A 278 19.12 2.70 -12.22
C SER A 278 18.40 1.71 -13.15
N ALA A 279 17.69 0.73 -12.61
CA ALA A 279 17.19 -0.41 -13.38
C ALA A 279 15.78 -0.87 -12.95
N GLY A 280 14.74 -0.14 -13.33
CA GLY A 280 13.35 -0.56 -13.14
C GLY A 280 12.79 -1.28 -14.38
N THR A 281 12.00 -2.33 -14.19
CA THR A 281 11.34 -3.06 -15.29
C THR A 281 10.01 -2.39 -15.65
N LEU A 282 10.03 -1.53 -16.67
CA LEU A 282 8.85 -0.85 -17.20
C LEU A 282 8.06 -1.77 -18.12
N ILE A 283 6.74 -1.83 -17.94
CA ILE A 283 5.81 -2.47 -18.86
C ILE A 283 5.28 -1.45 -19.85
N VAL A 284 5.40 -1.76 -21.14
CA VAL A 284 4.81 -1.01 -22.24
C VAL A 284 3.84 -1.92 -22.97
N GLU A 285 2.60 -1.46 -23.13
CA GLU A 285 1.59 -2.17 -23.91
C GLU A 285 1.83 -1.97 -25.41
N GLN A 286 1.87 -3.07 -26.16
CA GLN A 286 1.96 -3.06 -27.62
C GLN A 286 0.69 -3.69 -28.21
N GLY A 287 -0.11 -2.86 -28.88
CA GLY A 287 -1.23 -3.33 -29.71
C GLY A 287 -2.30 -4.16 -29.00
N GLY A 288 -2.50 -3.97 -27.68
CA GLY A 288 -3.59 -4.59 -26.91
C GLY A 288 -3.52 -6.11 -26.72
N GLN A 289 -2.42 -6.76 -27.12
CA GLN A 289 -2.25 -8.22 -27.04
C GLN A 289 -0.92 -8.63 -26.37
N ALA A 290 0.10 -7.77 -26.43
CA ALA A 290 1.43 -8.08 -25.93
C ALA A 290 1.98 -6.98 -25.01
N TYR A 291 2.77 -7.40 -24.03
CA TYR A 291 3.57 -6.51 -23.21
C TYR A 291 5.03 -6.61 -23.61
N LYS A 292 5.66 -5.45 -23.81
CA LYS A 292 7.12 -5.37 -23.91
C LYS A 292 7.65 -4.82 -22.59
N THR A 293 8.67 -5.46 -22.04
CA THR A 293 9.40 -4.94 -20.89
C THR A 293 10.63 -4.17 -21.36
N ARG A 294 10.98 -3.11 -20.64
CA ARG A 294 12.24 -2.37 -20.83
C ARG A 294 12.81 -2.01 -19.48
N THR A 295 14.12 -2.22 -19.30
CA THR A 295 14.85 -1.72 -18.15
C THR A 295 15.11 -0.23 -18.32
N VAL A 296 14.70 0.59 -17.34
CA VAL A 296 14.85 2.05 -17.37
C VAL A 296 15.30 2.58 -16.02
N PRO A 297 16.13 3.64 -15.97
CA PRO A 297 16.34 4.36 -14.74
C PRO A 297 15.05 5.06 -14.32
N TYR A 298 14.86 5.20 -13.02
CA TYR A 298 13.64 5.75 -12.44
C TYR A 298 13.93 6.67 -11.25
N SER A 299 13.04 7.63 -11.04
CA SER A 299 12.99 8.48 -9.86
C SER A 299 11.56 8.87 -9.55
N GLY A 300 11.24 9.03 -8.28
CA GLY A 300 9.88 9.30 -7.84
C GLY A 300 9.79 9.85 -6.42
N VAL A 301 8.55 10.02 -5.97
CA VAL A 301 8.23 10.48 -4.63
C VAL A 301 7.25 9.51 -3.99
N LEU A 302 7.60 9.01 -2.81
CA LEU A 302 6.68 8.35 -1.89
C LEU A 302 6.03 9.41 -1.01
N LEU A 303 4.75 9.21 -0.71
CA LEU A 303 3.98 10.04 0.20
C LEU A 303 3.22 9.19 1.20
N ARG A 304 3.16 9.64 2.45
CA ARG A 304 2.14 9.20 3.41
C ARG A 304 1.46 10.39 4.07
N PHE A 305 0.23 10.19 4.53
CA PHE A 305 -0.48 11.17 5.33
C PHE A 305 -0.30 10.86 6.81
N VAL A 306 -0.13 11.90 7.63
CA VAL A 306 -0.04 11.78 9.09
C VAL A 306 -1.19 12.56 9.70
N GLY A 307 -2.00 11.86 10.48
CA GLY A 307 -3.13 12.44 11.18
C GLY A 307 -4.15 11.38 11.57
N LYS A 308 -5.06 11.76 12.47
CA LYS A 308 -6.15 10.88 12.88
C LYS A 308 -7.04 10.53 11.68
N ASP A 309 -7.41 9.25 11.56
CA ASP A 309 -8.27 8.73 10.48
C ASP A 309 -7.68 8.86 9.06
N TRP A 310 -6.38 9.13 8.94
CA TRP A 310 -5.66 9.10 7.66
C TRP A 310 -4.88 7.79 7.50
N PRO A 311 -4.83 7.24 6.27
CA PRO A 311 -3.98 6.09 5.97
C PRO A 311 -2.50 6.42 6.22
N GLY A 312 -1.88 5.74 7.19
CA GLY A 312 -0.47 5.91 7.54
C GLY A 312 0.51 5.15 6.64
N GLU A 313 0.01 4.54 5.57
CA GLU A 313 0.83 3.79 4.60
C GLU A 313 1.54 4.74 3.63
N TRP A 314 2.77 4.37 3.27
CA TRP A 314 3.49 5.00 2.17
C TRP A 314 2.95 4.48 0.84
N ARG A 315 2.74 5.37 -0.13
CA ARG A 315 2.43 4.99 -1.52
C ARG A 315 3.16 5.90 -2.50
N VAL A 316 3.37 5.39 -3.71
CA VAL A 316 3.95 6.16 -4.81
C VAL A 316 3.01 7.31 -5.17
N LEU A 317 3.52 8.54 -5.13
CA LEU A 317 2.82 9.73 -5.61
C LEU A 317 3.19 10.01 -7.08
N THR A 318 4.48 10.15 -7.35
CA THR A 318 5.03 10.39 -8.68
C THR A 318 6.11 9.37 -9.01
N LEU A 319 6.24 9.05 -10.29
CA LEU A 319 7.33 8.24 -10.81
C LEU A 319 7.62 8.70 -12.23
N THR A 320 8.89 8.92 -12.49
CA THR A 320 9.42 9.33 -13.78
C THR A 320 10.49 8.34 -14.22
N THR A 321 10.56 8.12 -15.52
CA THR A 321 11.56 7.25 -16.15
C THR A 321 12.27 8.04 -17.21
N ALA A 322 13.60 7.97 -17.27
CA ALA A 322 14.31 8.60 -18.37
C ALA A 322 13.95 7.88 -19.69
N ARG A 323 13.65 8.66 -20.73
CA ARG A 323 13.63 8.13 -22.09
C ARG A 323 15.08 7.96 -22.52
N ASN A 324 15.64 6.76 -22.33
CA ASN A 324 16.69 6.26 -23.24
C ASN A 324 16.12 6.18 -24.64
#